data_AF-A0A0W0F7Q1-F1
#
_entry.id   AF-A0A0W0F7Q1-F1
#
_cell.length_a   1.000
_cell.length_b   1.000
_cell.length_c   1.000
_cell.angle_alpha   90.00
_cell.angle_beta   90.00
_cell.angle_gamma   90.00
#
_symmetry.space_group_name_H-M   'P 1'
#
loop_
_entity.id
_entity.type
_entity.pdbx_description
1 polymer ?
#
loop_
_entity_poly.entity_id
_entity_poly.type
_entity_poly.pdbx_seq_one_letter_code
_entity_poly.pdbx_strand_id
1 'polypeptide(L)'
;MLSAKFASMLAAILVSVNLANAQTPNYLGQLVIRPRLDNSKCLTAMNDTDGAEVVIQTCTGADAQKWTFTDGTVKIFNDKCLDVTDGKTEFGTKLQIWTCSDNHNPNQQFWYTGDLHLAWTNHERCMDLTNGSPEDGNRPQMWECIGWNSNQFWNVGYMANNLPEKSEQGQSGTNKCDKTTEGEQSQCQTVWINNADDFCLFAPPSLGTIGETERIEVAYCTKSGRGARTIPDGTLGGVHFVKTPDYVQVTGVGNFTKINVPGADDGGELDPHGADGNGNPIGGLVYGNSFDDALQYHEWTSFISDREFCFRACVGDNSATLCQHIYDVMGCQWNMPANYNADVFENCDGDSDLPMGIYGTSTWYQGTKPTPDAHPAASSSNCVPVASPTVTPVARKRESNGFEKLKRHSPLPAPKANA
;
A
#
# COMPACT_ATOMS: atom_id res chain seq x y z
N MET A 1 40.95 -64.99 0.70
CA MET A 1 41.42 -63.79 1.42
C MET A 1 41.22 -62.57 0.54
N LEU A 2 40.05 -61.94 0.61
CA LEU A 2 39.79 -60.61 0.04
C LEU A 2 38.62 -60.02 0.82
N SER A 3 38.88 -58.99 1.63
CA SER A 3 37.85 -58.15 2.23
C SER A 3 38.44 -56.75 2.41
N ALA A 4 38.17 -55.88 1.44
CA ALA A 4 38.35 -54.45 1.59
C ALA A 4 37.03 -53.88 2.11
N LYS A 5 37.10 -53.28 3.28
CA LYS A 5 36.00 -52.66 4.02
C LYS A 5 35.53 -51.39 3.30
N PHE A 6 34.27 -51.34 2.90
CA PHE A 6 33.58 -50.08 2.64
C PHE A 6 33.01 -49.55 3.97
N ALA A 7 33.55 -48.44 4.44
CA ALA A 7 32.93 -47.65 5.50
C ALA A 7 32.03 -46.60 4.82
N SER A 8 30.71 -46.76 4.91
CA SER A 8 29.77 -45.70 4.55
C SER A 8 29.68 -44.72 5.72
N MET A 9 30.11 -43.48 5.50
CA MET A 9 29.74 -42.35 6.35
C MET A 9 28.26 -42.04 6.09
N LEU A 10 27.39 -42.29 7.07
CA LEU A 10 26.11 -41.59 7.14
C LEU A 10 26.39 -40.15 7.57
N ALA A 11 26.32 -39.21 6.64
CA ALA A 11 26.10 -37.82 6.99
C ALA A 11 24.66 -37.67 7.46
N ALA A 12 24.46 -37.41 8.74
CA ALA A 12 23.15 -37.01 9.27
C ALA A 12 22.82 -35.62 8.68
N ILE A 13 21.88 -35.57 7.76
CA ILE A 13 21.28 -34.31 7.30
C ILE A 13 20.42 -33.81 8.46
N LEU A 14 20.94 -32.86 9.23
CA LEU A 14 20.13 -32.00 10.08
C LEU A 14 19.29 -31.13 9.15
N VAL A 15 18.06 -31.55 8.86
CA VAL A 15 17.04 -30.64 8.35
C VAL A 15 16.70 -29.73 9.52
N SER A 16 17.26 -28.53 9.52
CA SER A 16 16.71 -27.43 10.32
C SER A 16 15.31 -27.16 9.79
N VAL A 17 14.31 -27.74 10.47
CA VAL A 17 12.95 -27.25 10.41
C VAL A 17 13.00 -25.82 10.92
N ASN A 18 13.06 -24.86 10.00
CA ASN A 18 12.56 -23.53 10.30
C ASN A 18 11.11 -23.76 10.70
N LEU A 19 10.79 -23.61 11.99
CA LEU A 19 9.42 -23.37 12.39
C LEU A 19 8.99 -22.19 11.52
N ALA A 20 8.02 -22.42 10.63
CA ALA A 20 7.41 -21.34 9.88
C ALA A 20 6.83 -20.41 10.94
N ASN A 21 7.54 -19.31 11.22
CA ASN A 21 7.01 -18.25 12.06
C ASN A 21 5.69 -17.83 11.45
N ALA A 22 4.75 -17.46 12.31
CA ALA A 22 3.49 -17.00 11.82
C ALA A 22 3.68 -15.82 10.88
N GLN A 23 3.37 -15.98 9.60
CA GLN A 23 3.45 -14.86 8.67
C GLN A 23 2.39 -13.85 9.10
N THR A 24 2.87 -12.69 9.50
CA THR A 24 2.08 -11.54 9.94
C THR A 24 2.43 -10.38 9.01
N PRO A 25 1.57 -9.36 8.90
CA PRO A 25 1.93 -8.16 8.17
C PRO A 25 3.25 -7.59 8.71
N ASN A 26 4.09 -7.03 7.84
CA ASN A 26 5.32 -6.34 8.29
C ASN A 26 5.02 -5.10 9.13
N TYR A 27 3.76 -4.64 9.07
CA TYR A 27 3.24 -3.56 9.88
C TYR A 27 3.10 -3.91 11.36
N LEU A 28 3.48 -2.97 12.23
CA LEU A 28 3.53 -3.12 13.68
C LEU A 28 2.28 -2.59 14.39
N GLY A 29 1.95 -3.20 15.52
CA GLY A 29 0.97 -2.66 16.46
C GLY A 29 -0.49 -2.87 16.03
N GLN A 30 -1.32 -1.85 16.26
CA GLN A 30 -2.76 -1.88 15.96
C GLN A 30 -3.01 -1.42 14.53
N LEU A 31 -3.62 -2.32 13.74
CA LEU A 31 -3.83 -2.17 12.31
C LEU A 31 -5.32 -2.19 11.99
N VAL A 32 -5.70 -1.54 10.90
CA VAL A 32 -7.00 -1.77 10.27
C VAL A 32 -6.83 -2.82 9.17
N ILE A 33 -7.82 -3.69 9.03
CA ILE A 33 -7.91 -4.71 7.97
C ILE A 33 -9.03 -4.29 7.02
N ARG A 34 -8.74 -4.17 5.73
CA ARG A 34 -9.65 -3.59 4.73
C ARG A 34 -9.79 -4.52 3.52
N PRO A 35 -10.98 -4.72 2.95
CA PRO A 35 -11.10 -5.43 1.69
C PRO A 35 -10.40 -4.61 0.58
N ARG A 36 -9.55 -5.24 -0.23
CA ARG A 36 -8.85 -4.54 -1.32
C ARG A 36 -9.80 -3.89 -2.33
N LEU A 37 -10.98 -4.48 -2.51
CA LEU A 37 -12.07 -4.00 -3.35
C LEU A 37 -12.61 -2.62 -2.91
N ASP A 38 -12.51 -2.25 -1.62
CA ASP A 38 -12.92 -0.95 -1.11
C ASP A 38 -12.17 -0.60 0.19
N ASN A 39 -11.09 0.19 0.05
CA ASN A 39 -10.26 0.59 1.18
C ASN A 39 -10.92 1.65 2.11
N SER A 40 -12.14 2.12 1.80
CA SER A 40 -12.94 2.94 2.74
C SER A 40 -13.56 2.11 3.87
N LYS A 41 -13.51 0.77 3.74
CA LYS A 41 -14.15 -0.18 4.64
C LYS A 41 -13.14 -0.92 5.51
N CYS A 42 -13.55 -1.25 6.72
CA CYS A 42 -12.75 -1.87 7.76
C CYS A 42 -13.47 -3.10 8.33
N LEU A 43 -12.70 -4.15 8.59
CA LEU A 43 -13.11 -5.29 9.41
C LEU A 43 -13.40 -4.79 10.82
N THR A 44 -14.62 -5.01 11.29
CA THR A 44 -15.14 -4.40 12.52
C THR A 44 -15.82 -5.46 13.38
N ALA A 45 -15.47 -5.53 14.66
CA ALA A 45 -16.22 -6.32 15.64
C ALA A 45 -17.40 -5.50 16.18
N MET A 46 -18.61 -6.07 16.19
CA MET A 46 -19.82 -5.30 16.55
C MET A 46 -19.88 -4.84 18.01
N ASN A 47 -19.22 -5.55 18.92
CA ASN A 47 -19.01 -5.20 20.33
C ASN A 47 -17.91 -6.10 20.92
N ASP A 48 -17.60 -5.97 22.21
CA ASP A 48 -16.51 -6.66 22.91
C ASP A 48 -16.91 -7.98 23.63
N THR A 49 -18.08 -8.55 23.29
CA THR A 49 -18.55 -9.82 23.89
C THR A 49 -18.19 -11.04 23.04
N ASP A 50 -18.05 -12.20 23.70
CA ASP A 50 -17.83 -13.47 23.01
C ASP A 50 -18.99 -13.79 22.07
N GLY A 51 -18.66 -14.15 20.84
CA GLY A 51 -19.62 -14.44 19.77
C GLY A 51 -20.10 -13.20 19.02
N ALA A 52 -19.57 -12.01 19.33
CA ALA A 52 -19.90 -10.81 18.57
C ALA A 52 -19.50 -10.97 17.09
N GLU A 53 -20.40 -10.55 16.20
CA GLU A 53 -20.19 -10.67 14.77
C GLU A 53 -19.03 -9.79 14.30
N VAL A 54 -18.25 -10.32 13.37
CA VAL A 54 -17.30 -9.54 12.59
C VAL A 54 -17.96 -9.16 11.26
N VAL A 55 -17.93 -7.87 10.95
CA VAL A 55 -18.61 -7.27 9.79
C VAL A 55 -17.67 -6.32 9.05
N ILE A 56 -18.06 -5.94 7.85
CA ILE A 56 -17.51 -4.80 7.11
C ILE A 56 -18.27 -3.55 7.52
N GLN A 57 -17.55 -2.49 7.86
CA GLN A 57 -18.12 -1.17 8.14
C GLN A 57 -17.21 -0.08 7.58
N THR A 58 -17.78 1.09 7.32
CA THR A 58 -16.99 2.30 7.03
C THR A 58 -15.90 2.51 8.10
N CYS A 59 -14.67 2.77 7.66
CA CYS A 59 -13.55 3.02 8.55
C CYS A 59 -13.77 4.31 9.35
N THR A 60 -13.68 4.20 10.68
CA THR A 60 -13.81 5.32 11.64
C THR A 60 -12.58 5.47 12.52
N GLY A 61 -11.75 4.42 12.62
CA GLY A 61 -10.62 4.36 13.55
C GLY A 61 -11.06 4.04 14.99
N ALA A 62 -12.29 3.58 15.20
CA ALA A 62 -12.77 3.07 16.48
C ALA A 62 -11.95 1.85 16.93
N ASP A 63 -11.87 1.61 18.24
CA ASP A 63 -11.14 0.45 18.78
C ASP A 63 -11.70 -0.89 18.29
N ALA A 64 -12.98 -0.91 17.91
CA ALA A 64 -13.65 -2.03 17.24
C ALA A 64 -13.12 -2.36 15.84
N GLN A 65 -12.19 -1.57 15.30
CA GLN A 65 -11.58 -1.76 13.98
C GLN A 65 -10.06 -1.97 14.05
N LYS A 66 -9.51 -2.00 15.26
CA LYS A 66 -8.06 -2.07 15.50
C LYS A 66 -7.66 -3.48 15.88
N TRP A 67 -6.94 -4.13 14.98
CA TRP A 67 -6.51 -5.51 15.08
C TRP A 67 -5.00 -5.60 15.29
N THR A 68 -4.56 -6.51 16.15
CA THR A 68 -3.13 -6.77 16.39
C THR A 68 -2.81 -8.20 16.00
N PHE A 69 -1.81 -8.38 15.15
CA PHE A 69 -1.31 -9.70 14.76
C PHE A 69 -0.22 -10.14 15.75
N THR A 70 -0.42 -11.25 16.45
CA THR A 70 0.57 -11.78 17.40
C THR A 70 0.44 -13.29 17.53
N ASP A 71 1.55 -14.02 17.40
CA ASP A 71 1.63 -15.46 17.64
C ASP A 71 0.54 -16.27 16.90
N GLY A 72 0.28 -15.92 15.63
CA GLY A 72 -0.74 -16.58 14.82
C GLY A 72 -2.19 -16.20 15.17
N THR A 73 -2.41 -15.24 16.07
CA THR A 73 -3.74 -14.73 16.41
C THR A 73 -3.94 -13.31 15.90
N VAL A 74 -5.19 -12.96 15.57
CA VAL A 74 -5.60 -11.60 15.18
C VAL A 74 -6.47 -11.04 16.30
N LYS A 75 -5.87 -10.25 17.19
CA LYS A 75 -6.47 -9.78 18.44
C LYS A 75 -7.20 -8.45 18.28
N ILE A 76 -8.22 -8.24 19.10
CA ILE A 76 -8.99 -7.00 19.24
C ILE A 76 -9.43 -6.83 20.71
N PHE A 77 -9.73 -5.60 21.14
CA PHE A 77 -10.14 -5.30 22.53
C PHE A 77 -9.23 -5.89 23.63
N ASN A 78 -7.94 -6.04 23.33
CA ASN A 78 -6.90 -6.68 24.15
C ASN A 78 -7.01 -8.21 24.29
N ASP A 79 -8.15 -8.75 24.71
CA ASP A 79 -8.31 -10.17 25.06
C ASP A 79 -9.25 -10.96 24.13
N LYS A 80 -9.74 -10.35 23.05
CA LYS A 80 -10.56 -11.01 22.04
C LYS A 80 -9.72 -11.33 20.81
N CYS A 81 -10.05 -12.42 20.15
CA CYS A 81 -9.37 -12.94 18.97
C CYS A 81 -10.41 -13.14 17.87
N LEU A 82 -10.03 -12.88 16.62
CA LEU A 82 -10.75 -13.34 15.44
C LEU A 82 -10.91 -14.86 15.54
N ASP A 83 -12.13 -15.35 15.30
CA ASP A 83 -12.50 -16.73 15.57
C ASP A 83 -13.42 -17.26 14.46
N VAL A 84 -13.10 -18.45 13.95
CA VAL A 84 -14.00 -19.20 13.07
C VAL A 84 -15.11 -19.83 13.92
N THR A 85 -16.34 -19.38 13.73
CA THR A 85 -17.49 -19.75 14.58
C THR A 85 -17.60 -21.27 14.75
N ASP A 86 -17.56 -21.72 16.01
CA ASP A 86 -17.61 -23.14 16.43
C ASP A 86 -16.50 -24.04 15.83
N GLY A 87 -15.47 -23.49 15.18
CA GLY A 87 -14.46 -24.26 14.46
C GLY A 87 -15.01 -25.02 13.25
N LYS A 88 -16.13 -24.53 12.70
CA LYS A 88 -16.81 -25.13 11.56
C LYS A 88 -15.96 -25.03 10.30
N THR A 89 -15.88 -26.13 9.57
CA THR A 89 -15.06 -26.25 8.35
C THR A 89 -15.90 -26.12 7.08
N GLU A 90 -17.21 -25.90 7.21
CA GLU A 90 -18.09 -25.67 6.08
C GLU A 90 -17.76 -24.34 5.40
N PHE A 91 -17.75 -24.32 4.07
CA PHE A 91 -17.67 -23.08 3.31
C PHE A 91 -18.86 -22.17 3.66
N GLY A 92 -18.58 -20.87 3.82
CA GLY A 92 -19.56 -19.90 4.26
C GLY A 92 -19.68 -19.75 5.78
N THR A 93 -18.90 -20.52 6.57
CA THR A 93 -18.80 -20.31 8.02
C THR A 93 -18.40 -18.88 8.31
N LYS A 94 -19.19 -18.17 9.12
CA LYS A 94 -18.96 -16.76 9.43
C LYS A 94 -17.91 -16.60 10.53
N LEU A 95 -17.23 -15.46 10.49
CA LEU A 95 -16.31 -15.06 11.54
C LEU A 95 -17.06 -14.36 12.69
N GLN A 96 -16.47 -14.49 13.87
CA GLN A 96 -16.86 -13.82 15.11
C GLN A 96 -15.59 -13.39 15.86
N ILE A 97 -15.76 -12.75 17.01
CA ILE A 97 -14.68 -12.67 18.00
C ILE A 97 -14.98 -13.54 19.20
N TRP A 98 -13.93 -14.02 19.85
CA TRP A 98 -14.03 -14.80 21.08
C TRP A 98 -12.84 -14.52 21.97
N THR A 99 -12.97 -14.75 23.28
CA THR A 99 -11.87 -14.66 24.23
C THR A 99 -10.68 -15.48 23.72
N CYS A 100 -9.52 -14.82 23.61
CA CYS A 100 -8.29 -15.42 23.15
C CYS A 100 -7.91 -16.61 24.02
N SER A 101 -7.51 -17.71 23.41
CA SER A 101 -7.08 -18.89 24.13
C SER A 101 -5.56 -19.01 24.19
N ASP A 102 -5.02 -19.18 25.40
CA ASP A 102 -3.58 -19.38 25.64
C ASP A 102 -3.07 -20.75 25.16
N ASN A 103 -3.95 -21.66 24.74
CA ASN A 103 -3.61 -23.02 24.33
C ASN A 103 -3.50 -23.21 22.80
N HIS A 104 -3.38 -22.13 22.02
CA HIS A 104 -3.39 -22.16 20.55
C HIS A 104 -4.66 -22.82 19.99
N ASN A 105 -5.83 -22.38 20.45
CA ASN A 105 -7.12 -22.83 19.93
C ASN A 105 -7.13 -22.73 18.39
N PRO A 106 -7.27 -23.86 17.65
CA PRO A 106 -7.18 -23.87 16.19
C PRO A 106 -8.13 -22.87 15.51
N ASN A 107 -9.30 -22.59 16.08
CA ASN A 107 -10.30 -21.67 15.51
C ASN A 107 -9.82 -20.22 15.43
N GLN A 108 -8.76 -19.87 16.17
CA GLN A 108 -8.23 -18.51 16.34
C GLN A 108 -6.85 -18.34 15.70
N GLN A 109 -6.40 -19.33 14.92
CA GLN A 109 -5.07 -19.34 14.31
C GLN A 109 -5.13 -18.90 12.85
N PHE A 110 -4.58 -17.74 12.52
CA PHE A 110 -4.55 -17.18 11.17
C PHE A 110 -3.13 -16.82 10.75
N TRP A 111 -2.89 -16.87 9.43
CA TRP A 111 -1.72 -16.32 8.77
C TRP A 111 -2.09 -15.28 7.74
N TYR A 112 -1.37 -14.17 7.77
CA TYR A 112 -1.41 -13.18 6.73
C TYR A 112 -0.30 -13.48 5.73
N THR A 113 -0.67 -13.85 4.52
CA THR A 113 0.26 -14.33 3.50
C THR A 113 0.81 -13.19 2.65
N GLY A 114 1.91 -13.43 1.95
CA GLY A 114 2.53 -12.42 1.08
C GLY A 114 1.66 -12.02 -0.12
N ASP A 115 0.66 -12.83 -0.46
CA ASP A 115 -0.35 -12.55 -1.48
C ASP A 115 -1.66 -11.98 -0.88
N LEU A 116 -1.57 -11.39 0.32
CA LEU A 116 -2.63 -10.62 0.99
C LEU A 116 -3.85 -11.42 1.47
N HIS A 117 -3.77 -12.75 1.57
CA HIS A 117 -4.83 -13.54 2.19
C HIS A 117 -4.70 -13.54 3.70
N LEU A 118 -5.85 -13.59 4.39
CA LEU A 118 -5.92 -13.99 5.79
C LEU A 118 -6.40 -15.45 5.86
N ALA A 119 -5.46 -16.39 5.95
CA ALA A 119 -5.70 -17.83 5.89
C ALA A 119 -5.88 -18.45 7.28
N TRP A 120 -6.82 -19.37 7.42
CA TRP A 120 -7.01 -20.19 8.62
C TRP A 120 -5.97 -21.31 8.65
N THR A 121 -5.10 -21.26 9.67
CA THR A 121 -3.91 -22.11 9.79
C THR A 121 -4.23 -23.59 9.68
N ASN A 122 -3.63 -24.29 8.70
CA ASN A 122 -3.80 -25.72 8.42
C ASN A 122 -5.22 -26.15 7.98
N HIS A 123 -6.05 -25.23 7.49
CA HIS A 123 -7.42 -25.54 7.07
C HIS A 123 -7.68 -25.28 5.57
N GLU A 124 -6.72 -24.78 4.80
CA GLU A 124 -6.89 -24.47 3.35
C GLU A 124 -8.10 -23.54 3.09
N ARG A 125 -8.39 -22.65 4.04
CA ARG A 125 -9.49 -21.70 3.98
C ARG A 125 -9.02 -20.28 4.22
N CYS A 126 -9.56 -19.34 3.47
CA CYS A 126 -9.20 -17.94 3.53
C CYS A 126 -10.43 -17.10 3.92
N MET A 127 -10.19 -16.00 4.63
CA MET A 127 -11.21 -15.00 4.88
C MET A 127 -11.67 -14.39 3.56
N ASP A 128 -12.96 -14.44 3.31
CA ASP A 128 -13.61 -14.06 2.06
C ASP A 128 -14.67 -12.99 2.33
N LEU A 129 -14.57 -11.90 1.58
CA LEU A 129 -15.60 -10.89 1.50
C LEU A 129 -16.82 -11.50 0.83
N THR A 130 -17.84 -11.82 1.62
CA THR A 130 -18.99 -12.60 1.13
C THR A 130 -19.63 -11.94 -0.09
N ASN A 131 -19.69 -12.70 -1.18
CA ASN A 131 -20.19 -12.26 -2.50
C ASN A 131 -19.47 -11.03 -3.08
N GLY A 132 -18.26 -10.71 -2.61
CA GLY A 132 -17.50 -9.52 -3.02
C GLY A 132 -18.16 -8.19 -2.64
N SER A 133 -19.08 -8.19 -1.67
CA SER A 133 -19.85 -6.99 -1.32
C SER A 133 -19.16 -6.16 -0.22
N PRO A 134 -18.71 -4.92 -0.50
CA PRO A 134 -18.11 -4.04 0.52
C PRO A 134 -19.17 -3.27 1.34
N GLU A 135 -20.45 -3.62 1.23
CA GLU A 135 -21.54 -2.91 1.92
C GLU A 135 -21.45 -3.06 3.45
N ASP A 136 -21.81 -1.99 4.15
CA ASP A 136 -21.83 -1.96 5.62
C ASP A 136 -22.77 -3.06 6.18
N GLY A 137 -22.25 -3.82 7.14
CA GLY A 137 -22.93 -4.98 7.73
C GLY A 137 -22.69 -6.31 7.03
N ASN A 138 -22.00 -6.35 5.87
CA ASN A 138 -21.64 -7.63 5.27
C ASN A 138 -20.71 -8.43 6.22
N ARG A 139 -20.98 -9.72 6.39
CA ARG A 139 -20.21 -10.61 7.29
C ARG A 139 -19.23 -11.45 6.48
N PRO A 140 -17.90 -11.27 6.65
CA PRO A 140 -16.91 -12.14 6.04
C PRO A 140 -17.10 -13.61 6.43
N GLN A 141 -16.63 -14.49 5.57
CA GLN A 141 -16.79 -15.94 5.71
C GLN A 141 -15.48 -16.67 5.46
N MET A 142 -15.41 -17.93 5.88
CA MET A 142 -14.37 -18.85 5.47
C MET A 142 -14.76 -19.47 4.13
N TRP A 143 -13.86 -19.38 3.16
CA TRP A 143 -14.02 -19.97 1.84
C TRP A 143 -12.76 -20.71 1.40
N GLU A 144 -12.82 -21.48 0.32
CA GLU A 144 -11.62 -22.04 -0.33
C GLU A 144 -10.65 -20.91 -0.66
N CYS A 145 -9.37 -21.08 -0.35
CA CYS A 145 -8.34 -20.11 -0.74
C CYS A 145 -8.16 -20.12 -2.27
N ILE A 146 -8.44 -18.99 -2.93
CA ILE A 146 -8.39 -18.88 -4.38
C ILE A 146 -7.51 -17.68 -4.75
N GLY A 147 -6.29 -17.95 -5.25
CA GLY A 147 -5.26 -16.93 -5.46
C GLY A 147 -5.54 -15.85 -6.51
N TRP A 148 -6.64 -15.92 -7.25
CA TRP A 148 -7.08 -14.88 -8.21
C TRP A 148 -8.40 -14.20 -7.79
N ASN A 149 -8.99 -14.61 -6.67
CA ASN A 149 -10.27 -14.08 -6.21
C ASN A 149 -10.04 -12.85 -5.32
N SER A 150 -10.29 -11.66 -5.84
CA SER A 150 -10.09 -10.40 -5.11
C SER A 150 -10.94 -10.24 -3.85
N ASN A 151 -12.02 -11.03 -3.70
CA ASN A 151 -12.79 -11.08 -2.45
C ASN A 151 -11.95 -11.51 -1.23
N GLN A 152 -10.79 -12.14 -1.46
CA GLN A 152 -9.95 -12.70 -0.40
C GLN A 152 -8.66 -11.90 -0.16
N PHE A 153 -8.50 -10.77 -0.85
CA PHE A 153 -7.36 -9.88 -0.67
C PHE A 153 -7.69 -8.80 0.34
N TRP A 154 -6.89 -8.72 1.40
CA TRP A 154 -7.10 -7.81 2.51
C TRP A 154 -5.88 -6.91 2.66
N ASN A 155 -6.08 -5.61 2.51
CA ASN A 155 -5.07 -4.61 2.85
C ASN A 155 -5.01 -4.45 4.37
N VAL A 156 -3.80 -4.43 4.91
CA VAL A 156 -3.58 -4.17 6.34
C VAL A 156 -2.73 -2.92 6.47
N GLY A 157 -3.08 -2.00 7.37
CA GLY A 157 -2.30 -0.80 7.61
C GLY A 157 -2.93 0.12 8.64
N TYR A 158 -2.91 1.42 8.37
CA TYR A 158 -3.26 2.45 9.34
C TYR A 158 -4.32 3.42 8.81
N MET A 159 -4.89 4.18 9.75
CA MET A 159 -5.62 5.40 9.45
C MET A 159 -4.65 6.57 9.57
N ALA A 160 -4.69 7.52 8.62
CA ALA A 160 -3.78 8.67 8.62
C ALA A 160 -3.87 9.55 9.88
N ASN A 161 -5.01 9.52 10.58
CA ASN A 161 -5.24 10.27 11.81
C ASN A 161 -4.75 9.55 13.09
N ASN A 162 -4.22 8.34 12.98
CA ASN A 162 -3.75 7.53 14.11
C ASN A 162 -2.54 6.69 13.69
N LEU A 163 -1.49 7.37 13.24
CA LEU A 163 -0.23 6.72 12.84
C LEU A 163 0.62 6.33 14.05
N PRO A 164 1.29 5.18 14.00
CA PRO A 164 2.25 4.79 15.03
C PRO A 164 3.51 5.65 14.94
N GLU A 165 4.39 5.54 15.94
CA GLU A 165 5.72 6.15 15.84
C GLU A 165 6.56 5.48 14.76
N LYS A 166 6.47 4.15 14.65
CA LYS A 166 7.09 3.34 13.62
C LYS A 166 6.08 2.32 13.10
N SER A 167 5.97 2.20 11.79
CA SER A 167 5.09 1.25 11.14
C SER A 167 5.75 -0.08 10.86
N GLU A 168 7.08 -0.16 10.75
CA GLU A 168 7.80 -1.41 10.41
C GLU A 168 9.05 -1.63 11.26
N GLN A 169 9.46 -2.89 11.38
CA GLN A 169 10.68 -3.26 12.08
C GLN A 169 11.92 -2.80 11.30
N GLY A 170 12.83 -2.10 11.97
CA GLY A 170 14.04 -1.56 11.33
C GLY A 170 13.90 -0.16 10.75
N GLN A 171 12.70 0.43 10.82
CA GLN A 171 12.45 1.81 10.43
C GLN A 171 13.37 2.79 11.17
N SER A 172 14.05 3.66 10.41
CA SER A 172 14.98 4.68 10.94
C SER A 172 14.26 5.93 11.47
N GLY A 173 13.31 6.44 10.69
CA GLY A 173 12.54 7.65 10.99
C GLY A 173 11.26 7.39 11.78
N THR A 174 10.22 8.18 11.50
CA THR A 174 8.93 8.11 12.19
C THR A 174 7.73 8.33 11.27
N ASN A 175 6.59 7.73 11.63
CA ASN A 175 5.28 8.02 11.01
C ASN A 175 4.42 9.00 11.83
N LYS A 176 4.86 9.46 13.01
CA LYS A 176 4.19 10.54 13.76
C LYS A 176 4.52 11.91 13.14
N CYS A 177 4.11 12.08 11.88
CA CYS A 177 4.38 13.28 11.11
C CYS A 177 3.38 14.39 11.45
N ASP A 178 3.70 15.18 12.47
CA ASP A 178 2.89 16.30 12.92
C ASP A 178 3.71 17.59 13.07
N LYS A 179 3.09 18.65 13.59
CA LYS A 179 3.75 19.94 13.77
C LYS A 179 5.05 19.86 14.60
N THR A 180 5.21 18.86 15.46
CA THR A 180 6.40 18.67 16.30
C THR A 180 7.57 18.06 15.54
N THR A 181 7.32 17.36 14.43
CA THR A 181 8.34 16.76 13.56
C THR A 181 8.62 17.60 12.32
N GLU A 182 7.89 18.68 12.09
CA GLU A 182 8.03 19.54 10.92
C GLU A 182 9.36 20.31 10.89
N GLY A 183 9.95 20.44 9.70
CA GLY A 183 11.14 21.26 9.45
C GLY A 183 12.26 20.52 8.72
N GLU A 184 13.37 21.20 8.44
CA GLU A 184 14.49 20.67 7.62
C GLU A 184 15.16 19.42 8.20
N GLN A 185 15.02 19.18 9.50
CA GLN A 185 15.59 18.00 10.18
C GLN A 185 14.57 16.87 10.37
N SER A 186 13.35 17.03 9.86
CA SER A 186 12.28 16.04 9.99
C SER A 186 12.75 14.66 9.55
N GLN A 187 12.36 13.65 10.33
CA GLN A 187 12.54 12.23 10.02
C GLN A 187 11.20 11.58 9.65
N CYS A 188 10.23 12.37 9.20
CA CYS A 188 8.94 11.87 8.76
C CYS A 188 9.10 10.92 7.56
N GLN A 189 8.50 9.74 7.62
CA GLN A 189 8.47 8.75 6.54
C GLN A 189 7.04 8.50 6.04
N THR A 190 6.24 9.56 6.03
CA THR A 190 4.87 9.53 5.50
C THR A 190 4.70 10.63 4.47
N VAL A 191 4.34 10.22 3.25
CA VAL A 191 4.14 11.11 2.10
C VAL A 191 2.67 11.20 1.74
N TRP A 192 2.32 12.29 1.05
CA TRP A 192 0.98 12.52 0.54
C TRP A 192 1.03 12.80 -0.95
N ILE A 193 0.04 12.33 -1.70
CA ILE A 193 -0.10 12.60 -3.15
C ILE A 193 -1.55 13.00 -3.41
N ASN A 194 -1.81 14.29 -3.60
CA ASN A 194 -3.16 14.80 -3.85
C ASN A 194 -3.31 15.46 -5.22
N ASN A 195 -2.34 16.25 -5.65
CA ASN A 195 -2.32 16.96 -6.92
C ASN A 195 -0.91 17.55 -7.17
N ALA A 196 -0.72 18.24 -8.31
CA ALA A 196 0.55 18.87 -8.69
C ALA A 196 1.03 19.97 -7.74
N ASP A 197 0.16 20.51 -6.87
CA ASP A 197 0.51 21.54 -5.88
C ASP A 197 0.75 20.96 -4.47
N ASP A 198 0.07 19.89 -4.09
CA ASP A 198 0.14 19.24 -2.77
C ASP A 198 0.49 17.75 -2.90
N PHE A 199 1.79 17.51 -2.94
CA PHE A 199 2.39 16.18 -2.90
C PHE A 199 3.73 16.19 -2.15
N CYS A 200 4.22 15.00 -1.82
CA CYS A 200 5.55 14.79 -1.25
C CYS A 200 6.33 13.75 -2.05
N LEU A 201 7.65 13.80 -1.94
CA LEU A 201 8.59 12.81 -2.45
C LEU A 201 9.36 12.19 -1.29
N PHE A 202 9.79 10.95 -1.45
CA PHE A 202 10.83 10.36 -0.61
C PHE A 202 12.19 10.79 -1.16
N ALA A 203 13.06 11.29 -0.29
CA ALA A 203 14.44 11.65 -0.64
C ALA A 203 15.36 11.62 0.59
N PRO A 204 16.70 11.69 0.40
CA PRO A 204 17.62 11.30 1.46
C PRO A 204 17.55 12.22 2.68
N PRO A 205 17.63 11.69 3.92
CA PRO A 205 17.67 12.52 5.12
C PRO A 205 18.97 13.35 5.21
N SER A 206 20.02 12.93 4.51
CA SER A 206 21.31 13.61 4.33
C SER A 206 21.85 13.27 2.94
N LEU A 207 22.78 14.08 2.41
CA LEU A 207 23.39 13.84 1.09
C LEU A 207 23.84 12.38 0.92
N GLY A 208 23.27 11.68 -0.05
CA GLY A 208 23.54 10.27 -0.33
C GLY A 208 22.79 9.82 -1.58
N THR A 209 23.34 8.85 -2.32
CA THR A 209 22.66 8.34 -3.52
C THR A 209 21.42 7.54 -3.13
N ILE A 210 20.39 7.56 -3.98
CA ILE A 210 19.13 6.86 -3.70
C ILE A 210 19.37 5.37 -3.47
N GLY A 211 20.20 4.72 -4.30
CA GLY A 211 20.51 3.30 -4.12
C GLY A 211 21.24 2.97 -2.80
N GLU A 212 21.88 3.94 -2.14
CA GLU A 212 22.49 3.74 -0.81
C GLU A 212 21.54 4.09 0.34
N THR A 213 20.63 5.04 0.12
CA THR A 213 19.74 5.58 1.17
C THR A 213 18.31 5.07 1.10
N GLU A 214 17.95 4.26 0.11
CA GLU A 214 16.57 3.82 -0.20
C GLU A 214 15.80 3.32 1.04
N ARG A 215 16.48 2.71 2.02
CA ARG A 215 15.86 2.16 3.23
C ARG A 215 15.53 3.20 4.29
N ILE A 216 16.09 4.41 4.20
CA ILE A 216 16.03 5.46 5.22
C ILE A 216 15.50 6.80 4.70
N GLU A 217 14.97 6.82 3.47
CA GLU A 217 14.39 8.01 2.86
C GLU A 217 13.32 8.66 3.76
N VAL A 218 13.22 9.98 3.68
CA VAL A 218 12.26 10.80 4.43
C VAL A 218 11.41 11.65 3.49
N ALA A 219 10.26 12.09 3.97
CA ALA A 219 9.31 12.87 3.20
C ALA A 219 9.78 14.33 3.02
N TYR A 220 9.77 14.78 1.78
CA TYR A 220 9.87 16.19 1.37
C TYR A 220 8.57 16.60 0.68
N CYS A 221 7.84 17.53 1.27
CA CYS A 221 6.53 17.95 0.79
C CYS A 221 6.57 19.33 0.14
N THR A 222 5.81 19.52 -0.93
CA THR A 222 5.54 20.83 -1.54
C THR A 222 4.84 21.80 -0.56
N LYS A 223 4.09 21.25 0.40
CA LYS A 223 3.36 22.01 1.42
C LYS A 223 3.91 21.78 2.82
N SER A 224 3.86 22.84 3.63
CA SER A 224 4.07 22.78 5.07
C SER A 224 2.79 22.27 5.77
N GLY A 225 2.88 21.82 7.02
CA GLY A 225 1.78 21.25 7.80
C GLY A 225 1.60 19.73 7.61
N ARG A 226 2.51 19.08 6.89
CA ARG A 226 2.60 17.62 6.73
C ARG A 226 3.47 16.95 7.80
N GLY A 227 4.07 17.72 8.71
CA GLY A 227 5.04 17.22 9.70
C GLY A 227 6.37 16.74 9.12
N ALA A 228 6.60 17.02 7.84
CA ALA A 228 7.72 16.57 7.03
C ALA A 228 8.69 17.72 6.73
N ARG A 229 9.72 17.43 5.92
CA ARG A 229 10.55 18.47 5.30
C ARG A 229 9.76 19.15 4.19
N THR A 230 10.17 20.35 3.77
CA THR A 230 9.58 21.04 2.63
C THR A 230 10.52 21.01 1.43
N ILE A 231 9.98 20.80 0.23
CA ILE A 231 10.72 20.94 -1.02
C ILE A 231 11.04 22.43 -1.23
N PRO A 232 12.31 22.86 -1.30
CA PRO A 232 12.65 24.28 -1.46
C PRO A 232 12.10 24.86 -2.77
N ASP A 233 11.68 26.12 -2.75
CA ASP A 233 11.19 26.81 -3.94
C ASP A 233 12.23 26.79 -5.08
N GLY A 234 11.74 26.61 -6.31
CA GLY A 234 12.57 26.46 -7.50
C GLY A 234 13.38 25.16 -7.55
N THR A 235 13.03 24.15 -6.74
CA THR A 235 13.49 22.76 -6.94
C THR A 235 12.77 22.11 -8.11
N LEU A 236 11.46 22.30 -8.20
CA LEU A 236 10.62 21.73 -9.25
C LEU A 236 10.67 22.62 -10.51
N GLY A 237 11.08 22.04 -11.63
CA GLY A 237 11.12 22.66 -12.94
C GLY A 237 9.92 22.31 -13.82
N GLY A 238 9.15 21.28 -13.47
CA GLY A 238 7.87 20.92 -14.09
C GLY A 238 7.21 19.80 -13.28
N VAL A 239 5.87 19.81 -13.21
CA VAL A 239 5.06 18.80 -12.51
C VAL A 239 3.80 18.49 -13.31
N HIS A 240 3.63 17.23 -13.67
CA HIS A 240 2.41 16.71 -14.25
C HIS A 240 1.76 15.76 -13.25
N PHE A 241 0.54 16.08 -12.83
CA PHE A 241 -0.27 15.19 -12.02
C PHE A 241 -1.42 14.65 -12.85
N VAL A 242 -1.67 13.34 -12.74
CA VAL A 242 -2.82 12.68 -13.33
C VAL A 242 -3.55 11.83 -12.29
N LYS A 243 -4.88 11.92 -12.31
CA LYS A 243 -5.76 10.99 -11.60
C LYS A 243 -6.47 10.10 -12.62
N THR A 244 -6.34 8.79 -12.46
CA THR A 244 -7.04 7.78 -13.26
C THR A 244 -8.09 7.07 -12.39
N PRO A 245 -8.87 6.13 -12.95
CA PRO A 245 -9.72 5.25 -12.15
C PRO A 245 -8.95 4.38 -11.16
N ASP A 246 -7.70 4.01 -11.48
CA ASP A 246 -6.95 2.98 -10.75
C ASP A 246 -5.71 3.50 -10.00
N TYR A 247 -5.25 4.72 -10.28
CA TYR A 247 -4.09 5.31 -9.59
C TYR A 247 -4.06 6.85 -9.66
N VAL A 248 -3.25 7.42 -8.78
CA VAL A 248 -2.72 8.78 -8.96
C VAL A 248 -1.25 8.68 -9.34
N GLN A 249 -0.79 9.62 -10.17
CA GLN A 249 0.60 9.70 -10.56
C GLN A 249 1.04 11.16 -10.60
N VAL A 250 2.22 11.43 -10.06
CA VAL A 250 2.91 12.71 -10.19
C VAL A 250 4.28 12.48 -10.81
N THR A 251 4.56 13.15 -11.91
CA THR A 251 5.84 13.09 -12.65
C THR A 251 6.39 14.49 -12.80
N GLY A 252 7.71 14.60 -12.98
CA GLY A 252 8.30 15.91 -13.17
C GLY A 252 9.80 15.93 -13.29
N VAL A 253 10.30 17.14 -13.53
CA VAL A 253 11.73 17.45 -13.67
C VAL A 253 12.10 18.56 -12.70
N GLY A 254 13.38 18.64 -12.33
CA GLY A 254 13.84 19.61 -11.35
C GLY A 254 15.33 19.54 -11.07
N ASN A 255 15.72 20.14 -9.94
CA ASN A 255 17.07 20.06 -9.39
C ASN A 255 17.00 19.46 -7.98
N PHE A 256 17.00 18.14 -7.90
CA PHE A 256 16.82 17.40 -6.65
C PHE A 256 18.10 17.33 -5.80
N THR A 257 19.19 17.94 -6.26
CA THR A 257 20.34 18.25 -5.39
C THR A 257 19.99 19.19 -4.24
N LYS A 258 18.87 19.90 -4.35
CA LYS A 258 18.29 20.71 -3.26
C LYS A 258 17.60 19.90 -2.17
N ILE A 259 17.36 18.60 -2.38
CA ILE A 259 16.75 17.69 -1.39
C ILE A 259 17.63 16.46 -1.13
N ASN A 260 18.95 16.70 -1.07
CA ASN A 260 19.99 15.73 -0.70
C ASN A 260 20.28 14.59 -1.70
N VAL A 261 19.73 14.62 -2.92
CA VAL A 261 20.17 13.71 -3.98
C VAL A 261 21.49 14.23 -4.58
N PRO A 262 22.57 13.46 -4.65
CA PRO A 262 23.83 13.94 -5.23
C PRO A 262 23.68 14.17 -6.73
N GLY A 263 24.42 15.15 -7.27
CA GLY A 263 24.44 15.37 -8.72
C GLY A 263 25.02 14.16 -9.46
N ALA A 264 24.49 13.90 -10.66
CA ALA A 264 24.78 12.71 -11.47
C ALA A 264 24.38 11.37 -10.83
N ASP A 265 23.48 11.38 -9.85
CA ASP A 265 22.76 10.19 -9.43
C ASP A 265 21.62 9.90 -10.40
N ASP A 266 21.69 8.75 -11.07
CA ASP A 266 20.63 8.28 -11.97
C ASP A 266 19.38 7.79 -11.20
N GLY A 267 19.47 7.71 -9.87
CA GLY A 267 18.35 7.40 -8.99
C GLY A 267 18.20 5.93 -8.65
N GLY A 268 17.02 5.58 -8.13
CA GLY A 268 16.61 4.21 -7.80
C GLY A 268 15.11 4.10 -7.62
N GLU A 269 14.62 2.85 -7.54
CA GLU A 269 13.24 2.56 -7.18
C GLU A 269 13.04 2.60 -5.66
N LEU A 270 11.90 3.13 -5.25
CA LEU A 270 11.37 3.13 -3.90
C LEU A 270 9.95 2.56 -3.96
N ASP A 271 9.62 1.65 -3.05
CA ASP A 271 8.39 0.87 -3.08
C ASP A 271 8.02 0.32 -1.67
N PRO A 272 6.81 -0.25 -1.48
CA PRO A 272 6.38 -0.79 -0.19
C PRO A 272 6.91 -2.20 0.11
N HIS A 273 7.57 -2.87 -0.84
CA HIS A 273 7.87 -4.30 -0.85
C HIS A 273 9.32 -4.60 -1.27
N GLY A 274 10.29 -3.86 -0.73
CA GLY A 274 11.71 -4.04 -0.99
C GLY A 274 12.21 -5.48 -0.76
N ALA A 275 13.48 -5.75 -1.09
CA ALA A 275 13.98 -7.12 -1.25
C ALA A 275 13.84 -8.08 -0.05
N ASP A 276 13.70 -7.57 1.18
CA ASP A 276 13.48 -8.35 2.40
C ASP A 276 12.00 -8.40 2.85
N GLY A 277 11.08 -7.88 2.02
CA GLY A 277 9.65 -7.75 2.28
C GLY A 277 9.27 -6.46 3.01
N ASN A 278 10.22 -5.70 3.54
CA ASN A 278 9.98 -4.37 4.09
C ASN A 278 10.09 -3.32 2.98
N GLY A 279 9.44 -2.17 3.15
CA GLY A 279 9.57 -1.08 2.19
C GLY A 279 10.98 -0.51 2.07
N ASN A 280 11.20 0.24 1.01
CA ASN A 280 12.35 1.12 0.76
C ASN A 280 11.79 2.51 0.41
N PRO A 281 11.56 3.40 1.41
CA PRO A 281 12.02 3.31 2.78
C PRO A 281 11.24 2.34 3.66
N ILE A 282 11.95 1.75 4.63
CA ILE A 282 11.32 0.89 5.64
C ILE A 282 10.34 1.76 6.42
N GLY A 283 9.09 1.31 6.51
CA GLY A 283 8.01 2.05 7.14
C GLY A 283 7.55 3.30 6.37
N GLY A 284 7.87 3.39 5.07
CA GLY A 284 7.31 4.38 4.17
C GLY A 284 5.79 4.20 4.03
N LEU A 285 5.02 5.24 4.38
CA LEU A 285 3.56 5.24 4.20
C LEU A 285 3.13 6.31 3.20
N VAL A 286 2.21 5.95 2.29
CA VAL A 286 1.69 6.85 1.26
C VAL A 286 0.19 7.06 1.45
N TYR A 287 -0.22 8.32 1.46
CA TYR A 287 -1.63 8.71 1.59
C TYR A 287 -2.08 9.65 0.48
N GLY A 288 -3.39 9.71 0.25
CA GLY A 288 -3.96 10.72 -0.63
C GLY A 288 -5.46 10.90 -0.44
N ASN A 289 -6.00 11.94 -1.08
CA ASN A 289 -7.42 12.30 -0.99
C ASN A 289 -8.19 12.09 -2.31
N SER A 290 -7.53 11.52 -3.32
CA SER A 290 -8.07 11.43 -4.68
C SER A 290 -9.17 10.39 -4.82
N PHE A 291 -9.08 9.31 -4.04
CA PHE A 291 -10.02 8.18 -4.08
C PHE A 291 -10.93 8.12 -2.85
N ASP A 292 -10.42 8.48 -1.68
CA ASP A 292 -11.19 8.68 -0.46
C ASP A 292 -10.42 9.61 0.50
N ASP A 293 -11.04 10.06 1.58
CA ASP A 293 -10.42 10.90 2.60
C ASP A 293 -9.24 10.22 3.29
N ALA A 294 -8.04 10.79 3.11
CA ALA A 294 -6.81 10.31 3.73
C ALA A 294 -6.60 8.80 3.58
N LEU A 295 -6.86 8.29 2.36
CA LEU A 295 -6.73 6.89 2.03
C LEU A 295 -5.26 6.47 2.00
N GLN A 296 -4.93 5.34 2.63
CA GLN A 296 -3.61 4.72 2.49
C GLN A 296 -3.53 4.01 1.14
N TYR A 297 -2.47 4.30 0.38
CA TYR A 297 -2.12 3.55 -0.82
C TYR A 297 -1.09 2.48 -0.44
N HIS A 298 -1.47 1.22 -0.60
CA HIS A 298 -0.64 0.07 -0.21
C HIS A 298 0.30 -0.39 -1.32
N GLU A 299 -0.05 -0.10 -2.58
CA GLU A 299 0.75 -0.42 -3.75
C GLU A 299 1.16 0.90 -4.40
N TRP A 300 2.46 1.17 -4.43
CA TRP A 300 3.02 2.40 -4.98
C TRP A 300 4.44 2.15 -5.46
N THR A 301 4.90 2.91 -6.44
CA THR A 301 6.27 2.86 -6.92
C THR A 301 6.73 4.28 -7.20
N SER A 302 7.97 4.59 -6.84
CA SER A 302 8.56 5.91 -6.97
C SER A 302 9.99 5.79 -7.46
N PHE A 303 10.37 6.67 -8.36
CA PHE A 303 11.77 6.86 -8.73
C PHE A 303 12.11 8.34 -8.61
N ILE A 304 13.32 8.60 -8.18
CA ILE A 304 13.87 9.94 -8.11
C ILE A 304 15.35 9.89 -8.46
N SER A 305 15.78 10.85 -9.26
CA SER A 305 17.18 11.10 -9.64
C SER A 305 17.53 12.54 -9.31
N ASP A 306 18.73 13.01 -9.67
CA ASP A 306 19.11 14.41 -9.49
C ASP A 306 18.27 15.40 -10.34
N ARG A 307 17.61 14.90 -11.40
CA ARG A 307 16.95 15.71 -12.45
C ARG A 307 15.48 15.42 -12.71
N GLU A 308 14.99 14.23 -12.37
CA GLU A 308 13.61 13.82 -12.61
C GLU A 308 13.06 12.95 -11.49
N PHE A 309 11.73 12.91 -11.38
CA PHE A 309 11.01 12.01 -10.48
C PHE A 309 9.70 11.54 -11.11
N CYS A 310 9.20 10.43 -10.59
CA CYS A 310 7.89 9.89 -10.87
C CYS A 310 7.42 9.09 -9.67
N PHE A 311 6.16 9.27 -9.28
CA PHE A 311 5.57 8.59 -8.14
C PHE A 311 4.13 8.23 -8.48
N ARG A 312 3.83 6.93 -8.54
CA ARG A 312 2.50 6.39 -8.76
C ARG A 312 2.02 5.66 -7.53
N ALA A 313 0.76 5.87 -7.16
CA ALA A 313 0.11 5.15 -6.08
C ALA A 313 -1.25 4.60 -6.55
N CYS A 314 -1.40 3.28 -6.44
CA CYS A 314 -2.46 2.52 -7.08
C CYS A 314 -3.52 2.03 -6.07
N VAL A 315 -4.74 1.86 -6.55
CA VAL A 315 -5.90 1.36 -5.81
C VAL A 315 -6.63 0.25 -6.58
N GLY A 316 -7.53 -0.46 -5.89
CA GLY A 316 -8.33 -1.52 -6.48
C GLY A 316 -7.56 -2.83 -6.72
N ASP A 317 -8.21 -3.73 -7.45
CA ASP A 317 -7.74 -5.11 -7.62
C ASP A 317 -6.44 -5.23 -8.41
N ASN A 318 -6.23 -4.32 -9.37
CA ASN A 318 -5.05 -4.32 -10.22
C ASN A 318 -3.87 -3.52 -9.63
N SER A 319 -3.97 -3.03 -8.39
CA SER A 319 -3.01 -2.05 -7.89
C SER A 319 -1.55 -2.53 -7.89
N ALA A 320 -1.28 -3.79 -7.55
CA ALA A 320 0.06 -4.37 -7.56
C ALA A 320 0.58 -4.60 -9.00
N THR A 321 -0.34 -4.74 -9.96
CA THR A 321 0.01 -4.90 -11.38
C THR A 321 0.29 -3.56 -12.04
N LEU A 322 -0.41 -2.49 -11.62
CA LEU A 322 -0.25 -1.13 -12.14
C LEU A 322 0.85 -0.33 -11.44
N CYS A 323 1.29 -0.79 -10.27
CA CYS A 323 2.42 -0.29 -9.50
C CYS A 323 3.34 -1.49 -9.20
N GLN A 324 4.02 -2.03 -10.23
CA GLN A 324 4.98 -3.14 -10.06
C GLN A 324 6.31 -2.67 -9.46
N HIS A 325 7.03 -3.60 -8.83
CA HIS A 325 8.30 -3.34 -8.11
C HIS A 325 9.43 -4.29 -8.54
N ILE A 326 9.43 -4.67 -9.82
CA ILE A 326 10.38 -5.64 -10.38
C ILE A 326 11.17 -5.08 -11.57
N TYR A 327 11.09 -3.76 -11.77
CA TYR A 327 11.59 -3.04 -12.94
C TYR A 327 12.50 -1.88 -12.54
N ASP A 328 13.26 -2.07 -11.46
CA ASP A 328 13.99 -1.08 -10.69
C ASP A 328 15.06 -0.32 -11.50
N VAL A 329 15.60 -0.93 -12.57
CA VAL A 329 16.66 -0.29 -13.39
C VAL A 329 16.12 0.42 -14.63
N MET A 330 14.79 0.41 -14.84
CA MET A 330 14.17 0.95 -16.05
C MET A 330 13.90 2.46 -15.95
N GLY A 331 13.76 2.99 -14.74
CA GLY A 331 13.56 4.42 -14.46
C GLY A 331 12.18 4.96 -14.85
N CYS A 332 12.01 6.28 -14.69
CA CYS A 332 10.71 6.94 -14.78
C CYS A 332 10.03 6.82 -16.14
N GLN A 333 10.75 7.12 -17.21
CA GLN A 333 10.17 7.16 -18.56
C GLN A 333 9.66 5.80 -19.04
N TRP A 334 10.22 4.71 -18.51
CA TRP A 334 9.82 3.36 -18.88
C TRP A 334 8.72 2.81 -17.98
N ASN A 335 8.86 2.97 -16.66
CA ASN A 335 7.88 2.47 -15.68
C ASN A 335 6.62 3.33 -15.62
N MET A 336 6.75 4.65 -15.74
CA MET A 336 5.66 5.61 -15.62
C MET A 336 5.67 6.63 -16.78
N PRO A 337 5.40 6.19 -18.03
CA PRO A 337 5.34 7.09 -19.18
C PRO A 337 4.29 8.18 -18.97
N ALA A 338 4.69 9.44 -19.12
CA ALA A 338 3.84 10.60 -18.85
C ALA A 338 4.42 11.88 -19.47
N ASN A 339 3.83 13.03 -19.13
CA ASN A 339 4.44 14.32 -19.39
C ASN A 339 5.56 14.61 -18.37
N TYR A 340 6.77 14.93 -18.87
CA TYR A 340 7.94 15.35 -18.09
C TYR A 340 8.50 16.70 -18.60
N ASN A 341 7.69 17.49 -19.29
CA ASN A 341 8.13 18.74 -19.87
C ASN A 341 8.50 19.76 -18.77
N ALA A 342 9.65 20.41 -18.95
CA ALA A 342 10.00 21.58 -18.16
C ALA A 342 8.99 22.72 -18.39
N ASP A 343 8.83 23.57 -17.37
CA ASP A 343 7.93 24.71 -17.30
C ASP A 343 6.43 24.37 -17.46
N VAL A 344 6.07 23.09 -17.36
CA VAL A 344 4.68 22.62 -17.34
C VAL A 344 4.30 22.23 -15.92
N PHE A 345 3.23 22.83 -15.41
CA PHE A 345 2.64 22.51 -14.11
C PHE A 345 1.13 22.33 -14.29
N GLU A 346 0.63 21.11 -14.13
CA GLU A 346 -0.78 20.81 -14.46
C GLU A 346 -1.37 19.66 -13.65
N ASN A 347 -2.69 19.71 -13.49
CA ASN A 347 -3.52 18.62 -12.99
C ASN A 347 -4.42 18.11 -14.11
N CYS A 348 -4.42 16.82 -14.35
CA CYS A 348 -5.21 16.18 -15.39
C CYS A 348 -6.04 15.03 -14.83
N ASP A 349 -7.14 14.72 -15.52
CA ASP A 349 -7.72 13.38 -15.49
C ASP A 349 -7.00 12.51 -16.53
N GLY A 350 -6.97 11.19 -16.34
CA GLY A 350 -6.35 10.30 -17.33
C GLY A 350 -6.97 8.92 -17.38
N ASP A 351 -6.70 8.23 -18.47
CA ASP A 351 -6.94 6.79 -18.57
C ASP A 351 -5.85 6.02 -17.80
N SER A 352 -6.16 4.80 -17.35
CA SER A 352 -5.18 3.94 -16.73
C SER A 352 -4.17 3.42 -17.77
N ASP A 353 -2.88 3.54 -17.45
CA ASP A 353 -1.80 2.96 -18.25
C ASP A 353 -1.89 1.44 -18.36
N LEU A 354 -1.24 0.92 -19.40
CA LEU A 354 -0.93 -0.50 -19.47
C LEU A 354 0.02 -0.88 -18.32
N PRO A 355 -0.16 -2.05 -17.69
CA PRO A 355 0.75 -2.53 -16.66
C PRO A 355 2.20 -2.62 -17.14
N MET A 356 3.14 -2.23 -16.26
CA MET A 356 4.57 -2.29 -16.57
C MET A 356 4.99 -3.69 -17.02
N GLY A 357 5.72 -3.77 -18.13
CA GLY A 357 6.25 -5.02 -18.66
C GLY A 357 5.24 -5.97 -19.30
N ILE A 358 3.95 -5.61 -19.41
CA ILE A 358 2.92 -6.47 -20.04
C ILE A 358 2.63 -6.00 -21.47
N TYR A 359 3.10 -6.77 -22.44
CA TYR A 359 2.92 -6.51 -23.87
C TYR A 359 1.96 -7.53 -24.48
N GLY A 360 0.68 -7.13 -24.56
CA GLY A 360 -0.40 -8.00 -25.02
C GLY A 360 -0.60 -9.17 -24.07
N THR A 361 -0.27 -10.39 -24.50
CA THR A 361 -0.34 -11.60 -23.66
C THR A 361 1.02 -12.04 -23.13
N SER A 362 2.07 -11.24 -23.33
CA SER A 362 3.43 -11.56 -22.91
C SER A 362 3.89 -10.64 -21.79
N THR A 363 4.64 -11.20 -20.83
CA THR A 363 5.29 -10.44 -19.76
C THR A 363 6.80 -10.45 -20.03
N TRP A 364 7.38 -9.26 -20.08
CA TRP A 364 8.82 -9.09 -20.11
C TRP A 364 9.37 -8.96 -18.69
N TYR A 365 10.55 -9.51 -18.44
CA TYR A 365 11.23 -9.44 -17.15
C TYR A 365 12.58 -8.76 -17.31
N GLN A 366 12.91 -7.89 -16.34
CA GLN A 366 14.16 -7.13 -16.30
C GLN A 366 15.39 -8.01 -16.56
N GLY A 367 16.32 -7.50 -17.37
CA GLY A 367 17.55 -8.22 -17.77
C GLY A 367 17.39 -9.10 -19.01
N THR A 368 16.17 -9.33 -19.50
CA THR A 368 15.91 -10.09 -20.73
C THR A 368 16.15 -9.22 -21.98
N LYS A 369 16.82 -9.77 -23.01
CA LYS A 369 17.10 -9.05 -24.27
C LYS A 369 16.24 -9.57 -25.45
N PRO A 370 15.78 -8.68 -26.36
CA PRO A 370 15.90 -7.23 -26.28
C PRO A 370 15.00 -6.64 -25.18
N THR A 371 15.45 -5.56 -24.56
CA THR A 371 14.59 -4.73 -23.72
C THR A 371 13.57 -4.04 -24.62
N PRO A 372 12.26 -4.19 -24.38
CA PRO A 372 11.23 -3.53 -25.18
C PRO A 372 11.18 -2.02 -24.89
N ASP A 373 10.62 -1.28 -25.84
CA ASP A 373 10.30 0.14 -25.62
C ASP A 373 9.27 0.28 -24.49
N ALA A 374 9.28 1.44 -23.83
CA ALA A 374 8.28 1.82 -22.85
C ALA A 374 6.86 1.74 -23.45
N HIS A 375 5.86 1.49 -22.61
CA HIS A 375 4.48 1.67 -23.05
C HIS A 375 4.24 3.14 -23.47
N PRO A 376 3.35 3.40 -24.44
CA PRO A 376 2.91 4.76 -24.68
C PRO A 376 2.19 5.28 -23.43
N ALA A 377 2.43 6.55 -23.09
CA ALA A 377 1.66 7.22 -22.04
C ALA A 377 0.16 7.17 -22.37
N ALA A 378 -0.67 6.81 -21.38
CA ALA A 378 -2.10 6.86 -21.50
C ALA A 378 -2.59 8.29 -21.77
N SER A 379 -3.82 8.38 -22.29
CA SER A 379 -4.39 9.68 -22.62
C SER A 379 -4.66 10.49 -21.35
N SER A 380 -4.28 11.77 -21.39
CA SER A 380 -4.62 12.76 -20.37
C SER A 380 -5.66 13.72 -20.92
N SER A 381 -6.58 14.15 -20.06
CA SER A 381 -7.69 15.04 -20.41
C SER A 381 -7.99 16.01 -19.27
N ASN A 382 -8.83 17.01 -19.53
CA ASN A 382 -9.20 18.04 -18.56
C ASN A 382 -8.00 18.70 -17.84
N CYS A 383 -6.85 18.79 -18.50
CA CYS A 383 -5.64 19.34 -17.92
C CYS A 383 -5.82 20.82 -17.58
N VAL A 384 -5.64 21.15 -16.30
CA VAL A 384 -5.72 22.51 -15.76
C VAL A 384 -4.32 22.94 -15.35
N PRO A 385 -3.76 24.01 -15.97
CA PRO A 385 -2.50 24.59 -15.54
C PRO A 385 -2.59 25.08 -14.11
N VAL A 386 -1.52 24.87 -13.34
CA VAL A 386 -1.35 25.41 -11.99
C VAL A 386 -0.07 26.22 -11.89
N ALA A 387 0.04 27.04 -10.85
CA ALA A 387 1.30 27.70 -10.55
C ALA A 387 2.35 26.66 -10.13
N SER A 388 3.63 27.00 -10.31
CA SER A 388 4.71 26.23 -9.71
C SER A 388 4.47 26.11 -8.19
N PRO A 389 4.57 24.91 -7.61
CA PRO A 389 4.33 24.71 -6.18
C PRO A 389 5.30 25.56 -5.36
N THR A 390 4.76 26.21 -4.34
CA THR A 390 5.53 27.01 -3.38
C THR A 390 5.26 26.52 -1.97
N VAL A 391 6.27 26.64 -1.11
CA VAL A 391 6.15 26.26 0.30
C VAL A 391 5.12 27.12 1.00
N THR A 392 3.92 26.57 1.10
CA THR A 392 2.76 27.18 1.75
C THR A 392 2.09 26.13 2.64
N PRO A 393 1.37 26.53 3.70
CA PRO A 393 0.63 25.57 4.51
C PRO A 393 -0.38 24.80 3.67
N VAL A 394 -0.53 23.50 3.95
CA VAL A 394 -1.65 22.70 3.41
C VAL A 394 -2.96 23.45 3.60
N ALA A 395 -3.80 23.44 2.57
CA ALA A 395 -5.10 24.05 2.65
C ALA A 395 -5.87 23.39 3.81
N ARG A 396 -6.31 24.19 4.80
CA ARG A 396 -7.16 23.65 5.87
C ARG A 396 -8.41 23.07 5.22
N LYS A 397 -8.68 21.80 5.47
CA LYS A 397 -9.98 21.19 5.20
C LYS A 397 -11.00 21.96 6.04
N ARG A 398 -11.64 22.99 5.48
CA ARG A 398 -12.86 23.54 6.09
C ARG A 398 -13.79 22.35 6.23
N GLU A 399 -14.33 22.10 7.43
CA GLU A 399 -15.36 21.08 7.65
C GLU A 399 -16.42 21.22 6.55
N SER A 400 -16.37 20.33 5.56
CA SER A 400 -17.19 20.38 4.37
C SER A 400 -18.54 19.76 4.67
N ASN A 401 -19.28 20.33 5.62
CA ASN A 401 -20.73 20.14 5.78
C ASN A 401 -21.48 20.89 4.67
N GLY A 402 -21.11 20.69 3.40
CA GLY A 402 -21.65 21.51 2.32
C GLY A 402 -21.33 21.13 0.88
N PHE A 403 -20.66 20.00 0.62
CA PHE A 403 -20.69 19.38 -0.70
C PHE A 403 -21.57 18.14 -0.60
N GLU A 404 -22.79 18.26 -1.13
CA GLU A 404 -23.67 17.12 -1.38
C GLU A 404 -22.83 15.99 -1.98
N LYS A 405 -22.90 14.83 -1.33
CA LYS A 405 -22.62 13.55 -1.98
C LYS A 405 -23.35 13.57 -3.32
N LEU A 406 -22.60 13.70 -4.41
CA LEU A 406 -23.10 13.32 -5.73
C LEU A 406 -23.51 11.86 -5.58
N LYS A 407 -24.83 11.66 -5.45
CA LYS A 407 -25.44 10.34 -5.44
C LYS A 407 -24.87 9.59 -6.63
N ARG A 408 -24.22 8.44 -6.35
CA ARG A 408 -23.96 7.42 -7.36
C ARG A 408 -25.24 7.28 -8.16
N HIS A 409 -25.16 7.56 -9.46
CA HIS A 409 -26.30 7.43 -10.35
C HIS A 409 -26.88 6.02 -10.16
N SER A 410 -28.16 5.96 -9.86
CA SER A 410 -28.92 4.71 -9.86
C SER A 410 -28.74 4.03 -11.23
N PRO A 411 -28.70 2.69 -11.29
CA PRO A 411 -28.66 1.99 -12.57
C PRO A 411 -29.85 2.42 -13.43
N LEU A 412 -29.59 2.72 -14.70
CA LEU A 412 -30.64 2.97 -15.69
C LEU A 412 -31.66 1.83 -15.64
N PRO A 413 -32.98 2.12 -15.63
CA PRO A 413 -34.00 1.08 -15.62
C PRO A 413 -33.93 0.26 -16.92
N ALA A 414 -33.96 -1.06 -16.76
CA ALA A 414 -34.02 -2.00 -17.87
C ALA A 414 -35.20 -1.69 -18.80
N PRO A 415 -35.05 -1.84 -20.13
CA PRO A 415 -36.12 -1.59 -21.08
C PRO A 415 -37.29 -2.54 -20.82
N LYS A 416 -38.48 -1.97 -20.66
CA LYS A 416 -39.73 -2.73 -20.55
C LYS A 416 -39.96 -3.51 -21.84
N ALA A 417 -40.02 -4.83 -21.73
CA ALA A 417 -40.62 -5.67 -22.76
C ALA A 417 -42.10 -5.29 -22.91
N ASN A 418 -42.49 -4.82 -24.08
CA ASN A 418 -43.89 -4.68 -24.44
C ASN A 418 -44.39 -6.02 -24.99
N ALA A 419 -45.49 -6.49 -24.40
CA ALA A 419 -46.50 -7.47 -24.86
C ALA A 419 -46.05 -8.60 -25.81
#